data_AF-A0AAW7T972-F1
#
_entry.id   AF-A0AAW7T972-F1
#
_cell.length_a   1.000
_cell.length_b   1.000
_cell.length_c   1.000
_cell.angle_alpha   90.00
_cell.angle_beta   90.00
_cell.angle_gamma   90.00
#
_symmetry.space_group_name_H-M   'P 1'
#
loop_
_entity.id
_entity.type
_entity.pdbx_description
1 polymer ?
#
loop_
_entity_poly.entity_id
_entity_poly.type
_entity_poly.pdbx_seq_one_letter_code
_entity_poly.pdbx_strand_id
1 'polypeptide(L)'
;MREVGVKAEPTILVTGVNGQVGYELLRTLQGLGRVVPCDRSMLDLSDLDRVRGIVRQLKPSIIVNPAAYTAVDKAETDIDAARRLNADVPRAFAEEAARIGAVLIHYSTDYVFDGTKEGAYVETDATNPQNVYGLTKLAGERAIAATGCAHLILRTSWVYGRRGKNFLLTMLKLGAERPELKVVADQIGAPTWSKTIAVVTSHIVAQGHAAGNLDWWKQRSGIYHFTASGETSWHGFANEIFAMAMGEHAPAVLPISASEYPVPAKRPGNSRLSHDKLLETFGVRLPMWKDALRLCLSE
;
A
#
# COMPACT_ATOMS: atom_id res chain seq x y z
N MET A 1 16.51 -34.34 29.94
CA MET A 1 15.35 -33.76 29.21
C MET A 1 15.63 -32.29 29.02
N ARG A 2 15.98 -31.85 27.81
CA ARG A 2 16.04 -30.41 27.50
C ARG A 2 14.60 -29.94 27.44
N GLU A 3 14.21 -28.99 28.28
CA GLU A 3 12.99 -28.22 28.06
C GLU A 3 13.10 -27.61 26.67
N VAL A 4 12.37 -28.18 25.72
CA VAL A 4 12.16 -27.56 24.42
C VAL A 4 11.25 -26.39 24.72
N GLY A 5 11.84 -25.25 25.07
CA GLY A 5 11.12 -24.00 25.27
C GLY A 5 10.35 -23.70 24.00
N VAL A 6 9.04 -23.98 24.00
CA VAL A 6 8.15 -23.64 22.91
C VAL A 6 8.23 -22.12 22.78
N LYS A 7 8.87 -21.62 21.72
CA LYS A 7 8.88 -20.19 21.43
C LYS A 7 7.42 -19.73 21.39
N ALA A 8 7.08 -18.72 22.17
CA ALA A 8 5.75 -18.14 22.16
C ALA A 8 5.38 -17.75 20.73
N GLU A 9 4.16 -18.08 20.32
CA GLU A 9 3.68 -17.79 18.97
C GLU A 9 3.72 -16.27 18.72
N PRO A 10 4.39 -15.80 17.66
CA PRO A 10 4.50 -14.38 17.36
C PRO A 10 3.11 -13.81 17.05
N THR A 11 2.75 -12.72 17.72
CA THR A 11 1.51 -11.99 17.41
C THR A 11 1.76 -10.97 16.31
N ILE A 12 0.89 -10.95 15.29
CA ILE A 12 0.92 -10.01 14.17
C ILE A 12 -0.36 -9.16 14.22
N LEU A 13 -0.23 -7.89 14.52
CA LEU A 13 -1.35 -6.94 14.54
C LEU A 13 -1.58 -6.40 13.13
N VAL A 14 -2.80 -6.50 12.60
CA VAL A 14 -3.15 -5.99 11.26
C VAL A 14 -4.30 -4.99 11.36
N THR A 15 -4.08 -3.75 10.93
CA THR A 15 -5.14 -2.72 10.88
C THR A 15 -5.78 -2.65 9.48
N GLY A 16 -6.82 -1.84 9.33
CA GLY A 16 -7.38 -1.53 8.00
C GLY A 16 -7.93 -2.76 7.26
N VAL A 17 -8.35 -3.78 8.01
CA VAL A 17 -8.72 -5.11 7.50
C VAL A 17 -9.96 -5.12 6.60
N ASN A 18 -10.78 -4.06 6.67
CA ASN A 18 -11.92 -3.85 5.78
C ASN A 18 -11.52 -3.20 4.44
N GLY A 19 -10.28 -2.72 4.31
CA GLY A 19 -9.72 -2.19 3.08
C GLY A 19 -9.15 -3.29 2.17
N GLN A 20 -8.82 -2.92 0.93
CA GLN A 20 -8.37 -3.87 -0.11
C GLN A 20 -7.12 -4.66 0.32
N VAL A 21 -6.07 -3.97 0.80
CA VAL A 21 -4.80 -4.61 1.20
C VAL A 21 -4.95 -5.35 2.53
N GLY A 22 -5.60 -4.75 3.53
CA GLY A 22 -5.81 -5.37 4.84
C GLY A 22 -6.59 -6.69 4.76
N TYR A 23 -7.62 -6.74 3.90
CA TYR A 23 -8.38 -7.97 3.64
C TYR A 23 -7.50 -9.11 3.12
N GLU A 24 -6.61 -8.82 2.17
CA GLU A 24 -5.70 -9.81 1.60
C GLU A 24 -4.57 -10.20 2.58
N LEU A 25 -4.10 -9.25 3.41
CA LEU A 25 -3.09 -9.51 4.44
C LEU A 25 -3.58 -10.52 5.48
N LEU A 26 -4.84 -10.46 5.91
CA LEU A 26 -5.39 -11.45 6.85
C LEU A 26 -5.37 -12.88 6.31
N ARG A 27 -5.39 -13.06 4.99
CA ARG A 27 -5.35 -14.37 4.33
C ARG A 27 -3.93 -14.84 4.11
N THR A 28 -3.06 -13.93 3.69
CA THR A 28 -1.69 -14.25 3.28
C THR A 28 -0.71 -14.36 4.45
N LEU A 29 -1.01 -13.76 5.61
CA LEU A 29 -0.21 -13.87 6.83
C LEU A 29 -0.54 -15.11 7.68
N GLN A 30 -1.53 -15.92 7.27
CA GLN A 30 -1.87 -17.17 7.96
C GLN A 30 -0.67 -18.12 7.98
N GLY A 31 -0.46 -18.80 9.11
CA GLY A 31 0.68 -19.71 9.30
C GLY A 31 2.00 -19.01 9.66
N LEU A 32 2.04 -17.67 9.69
CA LEU A 32 3.22 -16.90 10.15
C LEU A 32 3.12 -16.44 11.60
N GLY A 33 2.05 -16.79 12.31
CA GLY A 33 1.82 -16.47 13.72
C GLY A 33 0.36 -16.15 14.02
N ARG A 34 0.10 -15.65 15.22
CA ARG A 34 -1.24 -15.24 15.67
C ARG A 34 -1.61 -13.90 15.02
N VAL A 35 -2.34 -13.95 13.92
CA VAL A 35 -2.85 -12.76 13.22
C VAL A 35 -4.05 -12.19 13.96
N VAL A 36 -3.92 -10.96 14.45
CA VAL A 36 -4.97 -10.23 15.17
C VAL A 36 -5.52 -9.12 14.27
N PRO A 37 -6.75 -9.26 13.74
CA PRO A 37 -7.38 -8.22 12.93
C PRO A 37 -7.91 -7.09 13.82
N CYS A 38 -7.54 -5.84 13.51
CA CYS A 38 -8.15 -4.64 14.07
C CYS A 38 -9.03 -3.98 13.02
N ASP A 39 -10.32 -4.25 13.11
CA ASP A 39 -11.34 -3.51 12.37
C ASP A 39 -11.72 -2.22 13.11
N ARG A 40 -12.61 -1.42 12.50
CA ARG A 40 -13.06 -0.15 13.08
C ARG A 40 -13.85 -0.31 14.38
N SER A 41 -14.48 -1.48 14.61
CA SER A 41 -15.23 -1.74 15.84
C SER A 41 -14.30 -2.01 17.02
N MET A 42 -13.17 -2.68 16.75
CA MET A 42 -12.15 -3.01 17.74
C MET A 42 -11.19 -1.83 17.97
N LEU A 43 -10.87 -1.08 16.91
CA LEU A 43 -9.92 0.02 16.95
C LEU A 43 -10.36 1.16 16.03
N ASP A 44 -10.97 2.19 16.63
CA ASP A 44 -11.07 3.48 15.95
C ASP A 44 -9.69 4.13 15.90
N LEU A 45 -9.11 4.19 14.71
CA LEU A 45 -7.81 4.81 14.47
C LEU A 45 -7.84 6.34 14.66
N SER A 46 -9.03 6.95 14.79
CA SER A 46 -9.12 8.34 15.20
C SER A 46 -8.74 8.53 16.69
N ASP A 47 -8.84 7.50 17.53
CA ASP A 47 -8.48 7.55 18.95
C ASP A 47 -7.05 7.03 19.17
N LEU A 48 -6.08 7.95 19.31
CA LEU A 48 -4.67 7.59 19.46
C LEU A 48 -4.38 6.88 20.79
N ASP A 49 -5.15 7.12 21.85
CA ASP A 49 -4.94 6.45 23.13
C ASP A 49 -5.37 4.99 23.04
N ARG A 50 -6.46 4.69 22.32
CA ARG A 50 -6.83 3.30 22.00
C ARG A 50 -5.80 2.61 21.12
N VAL A 51 -5.26 3.30 20.12
CA VAL A 51 -4.17 2.79 19.27
C VAL A 51 -2.96 2.38 20.11
N ARG A 52 -2.58 3.20 21.09
CA ARG A 52 -1.48 2.87 21.99
C ARG A 52 -1.85 1.73 22.95
N GLY A 53 -3.05 1.78 23.51
CA GLY A 53 -3.58 0.79 24.44
C GLY A 53 -3.58 -0.63 23.86
N ILE A 54 -4.06 -0.80 22.62
CA ILE A 54 -4.12 -2.13 21.99
C ILE A 54 -2.72 -2.71 21.74
N VAL A 55 -1.75 -1.88 21.34
CA VAL A 55 -0.36 -2.35 21.14
C VAL A 55 0.25 -2.79 22.48
N ARG A 56 0.04 -2.01 23.55
CA ARG A 56 0.54 -2.34 24.90
C ARG A 56 -0.10 -3.61 25.46
N GLN A 57 -1.38 -3.82 25.18
CA GLN A 57 -2.12 -5.01 25.61
C GLN A 57 -1.67 -6.26 24.84
N LEU A 58 -1.62 -6.18 23.51
CA LEU A 58 -1.33 -7.34 22.65
C LEU A 58 0.16 -7.68 22.58
N LYS A 59 1.04 -6.69 22.79
CA LYS A 59 2.50 -6.79 22.62
C LYS A 59 2.88 -7.50 21.31
N PRO A 60 2.40 -7.01 20.15
CA PRO A 60 2.66 -7.67 18.88
C PRO A 60 4.16 -7.67 18.58
N SER A 61 4.63 -8.74 17.93
CA SER A 61 5.98 -8.80 17.37
C SER A 61 6.09 -7.99 16.06
N ILE A 62 4.99 -7.92 15.31
CA ILE A 62 4.89 -7.17 14.05
C ILE A 62 3.55 -6.42 14.04
N ILE A 63 3.60 -5.15 13.66
CA ILE A 63 2.43 -4.32 13.34
C ILE A 63 2.42 -4.11 11.83
N VAL A 64 1.34 -4.51 11.16
CA VAL A 64 1.13 -4.28 9.73
C VAL A 64 0.00 -3.27 9.57
N ASN A 65 0.34 -2.08 9.09
CA ASN A 65 -0.58 -0.94 9.02
C ASN A 65 -0.87 -0.52 7.56
N PRO A 66 -1.83 -1.17 6.88
CA PRO A 66 -2.36 -0.73 5.59
C PRO A 66 -3.47 0.34 5.71
N ALA A 67 -3.89 0.69 6.94
CA ALA A 67 -4.91 1.71 7.13
C ALA A 67 -4.38 3.10 6.75
N ALA A 68 -5.19 3.85 6.02
CA ALA A 68 -4.89 5.20 5.58
C ALA A 68 -6.18 5.95 5.21
N TYR A 69 -6.09 7.28 5.19
CA TYR A 69 -7.07 8.12 4.50
C TYR A 69 -6.74 8.14 3.01
N THR A 70 -7.53 7.46 2.18
CA THR A 70 -7.22 7.23 0.74
C THR A 70 -8.12 8.00 -0.23
N ALA A 71 -9.06 8.80 0.27
CA ALA A 71 -9.91 9.65 -0.57
C ALA A 71 -9.11 10.91 -1.00
N VAL A 72 -8.24 10.76 -2.00
CA VAL A 72 -7.25 11.78 -2.42
C VAL A 72 -7.88 13.16 -2.62
N ASP A 73 -8.95 13.26 -3.40
CA ASP A 73 -9.61 14.53 -3.67
C ASP A 73 -10.27 15.14 -2.42
N LYS A 74 -10.79 14.30 -1.51
CA LYS A 74 -11.43 14.76 -0.27
C LYS A 74 -10.39 15.28 0.73
N ALA A 75 -9.17 14.74 0.71
CA ALA A 75 -8.09 15.13 1.60
C ALA A 75 -7.73 16.62 1.49
N GLU A 76 -7.94 17.24 0.32
CA GLU A 76 -7.73 18.69 0.11
C GLU A 76 -8.60 19.55 1.05
N THR A 77 -9.76 19.04 1.47
CA THR A 77 -10.68 19.73 2.37
C THR A 77 -10.70 19.13 3.79
N ASP A 78 -10.36 17.85 3.92
CA ASP A 78 -10.42 17.07 5.16
C ASP A 78 -9.00 16.84 5.74
N ILE A 79 -8.25 17.94 5.83
CA ILE A 79 -6.79 17.93 6.09
C ILE A 79 -6.47 17.28 7.43
N ASP A 80 -7.23 17.60 8.47
CA ASP A 80 -6.97 17.08 9.82
C ASP A 80 -7.25 15.57 9.92
N ALA A 81 -8.32 15.07 9.29
CA ALA A 81 -8.57 13.63 9.25
C ALA A 81 -7.51 12.90 8.42
N ALA A 82 -7.08 13.50 7.29
CA ALA A 82 -5.98 12.98 6.50
C ALA A 82 -4.69 12.92 7.32
N ARG A 83 -4.30 14.01 8.01
CA ARG A 83 -3.13 14.04 8.90
C ARG A 83 -3.23 13.03 10.04
N ARG A 84 -4.39 12.93 10.69
CA ARG A 84 -4.63 12.00 11.80
C ARG A 84 -4.37 10.56 11.37
N LEU A 85 -4.97 10.12 10.26
CA LEU A 85 -4.83 8.74 9.79
C LEU A 85 -3.51 8.46 9.07
N ASN A 86 -2.97 9.42 8.32
CA ASN A 86 -1.78 9.21 7.49
C ASN A 86 -0.46 9.51 8.21
N ALA A 87 -0.47 10.29 9.29
CA ALA A 87 0.74 10.68 10.01
C ALA A 87 0.70 10.34 11.51
N ASP A 88 -0.35 10.74 12.24
CA ASP A 88 -0.39 10.54 13.70
C ASP A 88 -0.56 9.07 14.10
N VAL A 89 -1.42 8.34 13.41
CA VAL A 89 -1.62 6.91 13.66
C VAL A 89 -0.34 6.10 13.38
N PRO A 90 0.33 6.23 12.21
CA PRO A 90 1.60 5.54 11.97
C PRO A 90 2.68 5.92 12.98
N ARG A 91 2.75 7.20 13.40
CA ARG A 91 3.65 7.65 14.46
C ARG A 91 3.37 6.93 15.78
N ALA A 92 2.11 6.86 16.21
CA ALA A 92 1.74 6.16 17.44
C ALA A 92 2.13 4.68 17.39
N PHE A 93 1.88 3.99 16.27
CA PHE A 93 2.34 2.61 16.08
C PHE A 93 3.87 2.50 16.15
N ALA A 94 4.60 3.41 15.50
CA ALA A 94 6.06 3.39 15.48
C ALA A 94 6.67 3.64 16.86
N GLU A 95 6.10 4.56 17.64
CA GLU A 95 6.52 4.85 19.01
C GLU A 95 6.29 3.65 19.94
N GLU A 96 5.12 3.01 19.88
CA GLU A 96 4.88 1.80 20.69
C GLU A 96 5.73 0.62 20.20
N ALA A 97 5.95 0.47 18.89
CA ALA A 97 6.82 -0.56 18.32
C ALA A 97 8.26 -0.42 18.85
N ALA A 98 8.79 0.81 18.88
CA ALA A 98 10.12 1.08 19.45
C ALA A 98 10.20 0.64 20.92
N ARG A 99 9.17 0.92 21.73
CA ARG A 99 9.16 0.58 23.16
C ARG A 99 9.15 -0.92 23.43
N ILE A 100 8.41 -1.70 22.63
CA ILE A 100 8.25 -3.15 22.87
C ILE A 100 9.21 -4.01 22.04
N GLY A 101 10.04 -3.39 21.18
CA GLY A 101 10.94 -4.11 20.27
C GLY A 101 10.20 -4.81 19.13
N ALA A 102 9.09 -4.24 18.65
CA ALA A 102 8.33 -4.75 17.51
C ALA A 102 8.79 -4.13 16.18
N VAL A 103 8.36 -4.76 15.09
CA VAL A 103 8.56 -4.27 13.72
C VAL A 103 7.29 -3.58 13.23
N LEU A 104 7.42 -2.45 12.54
CA LEU A 104 6.32 -1.78 11.84
C LEU A 104 6.44 -1.95 10.32
N ILE A 105 5.45 -2.58 9.68
CA ILE A 105 5.28 -2.57 8.23
C ILE A 105 4.17 -1.57 7.91
N HIS A 106 4.49 -0.50 7.19
CA HIS A 106 3.56 0.56 6.80
C HIS A 106 3.54 0.76 5.29
N TYR A 107 2.37 1.06 4.74
CA TYR A 107 2.20 1.31 3.32
C TYR A 107 2.09 2.80 3.05
N SER A 108 2.87 3.30 2.11
CA SER A 108 2.87 4.67 1.65
C SER A 108 2.52 4.75 0.16
N THR A 109 2.84 5.84 -0.51
CA THR A 109 2.35 6.17 -1.85
C THR A 109 3.43 6.78 -2.73
N ASP A 110 3.28 6.61 -4.03
CA ASP A 110 3.93 7.39 -5.09
C ASP A 110 3.65 8.90 -5.01
N TYR A 111 2.55 9.34 -4.37
CA TYR A 111 2.15 10.76 -4.27
C TYR A 111 3.10 11.59 -3.37
N VAL A 112 4.13 10.98 -2.78
CA VAL A 112 5.24 11.69 -2.12
C VAL A 112 6.17 12.37 -3.12
N PHE A 113 6.11 12.01 -4.40
CA PHE A 113 6.85 12.63 -5.50
C PHE A 113 5.97 13.62 -6.28
N ASP A 114 6.60 14.53 -7.02
CA ASP A 114 5.88 15.52 -7.84
C ASP A 114 5.45 14.99 -9.21
N GLY A 115 6.06 13.89 -9.65
CA GLY A 115 5.77 13.25 -10.93
C GLY A 115 6.40 13.93 -12.14
N THR A 116 7.47 14.71 -11.95
CA THR A 116 8.17 15.44 -13.02
C THR A 116 9.42 14.72 -13.55
N LYS A 117 9.99 13.78 -12.79
CA LYS A 117 11.16 12.99 -13.21
C LYS A 117 10.89 12.23 -14.50
N GLU A 118 11.88 12.16 -15.39
CA GLU A 118 11.88 11.21 -16.50
C GLU A 118 12.32 9.81 -16.02
N GLY A 119 11.55 8.77 -16.34
CA GLY A 119 11.82 7.40 -15.90
C GLY A 119 11.33 7.09 -14.48
N ALA A 120 11.85 6.02 -13.87
CA ALA A 120 11.39 5.56 -12.56
C ALA A 120 12.05 6.32 -11.40
N TYR A 121 11.28 6.61 -10.35
CA TYR A 121 11.80 7.09 -9.09
C TYR A 121 12.52 5.97 -8.33
N VAL A 122 13.64 6.30 -7.70
CA VAL A 122 14.34 5.45 -6.71
C VAL A 122 14.09 5.98 -5.30
N GLU A 123 14.28 5.16 -4.27
CA GLU A 123 13.90 5.52 -2.89
C GLU A 123 14.67 6.72 -2.32
N THR A 124 15.83 7.05 -2.89
CA THR A 124 16.68 8.18 -2.50
C THR A 124 16.36 9.47 -3.25
N ASP A 125 15.46 9.44 -4.25
CA ASP A 125 15.02 10.66 -4.93
C ASP A 125 14.32 11.61 -3.95
N ALA A 126 14.48 12.91 -4.18
CA ALA A 126 13.85 13.92 -3.36
C ALA A 126 12.32 13.83 -3.43
N THR A 127 11.67 13.94 -2.28
CA THR A 127 10.20 13.96 -2.18
C THR A 127 9.69 15.40 -2.33
N ASN A 128 8.56 15.56 -3.02
CA ASN A 128 7.95 16.85 -3.31
C ASN A 128 6.42 16.69 -3.57
N PRO A 129 5.65 16.24 -2.58
CA PRO A 129 4.22 15.96 -2.76
C PRO A 129 3.44 17.19 -3.21
N GLN A 130 2.51 17.00 -4.15
CA GLN A 130 1.76 18.09 -4.81
C GLN A 130 0.30 18.21 -4.35
N ASN A 131 -0.11 17.43 -3.35
CA ASN A 131 -1.46 17.38 -2.81
C ASN A 131 -1.43 17.00 -1.32
N VAL A 132 -2.53 17.23 -0.61
CA VAL A 132 -2.62 16.98 0.85
C VAL A 132 -2.45 15.49 1.19
N TYR A 133 -2.95 14.59 0.34
CA TYR A 133 -2.76 13.16 0.54
C TYR A 133 -1.27 12.78 0.58
N GLY A 134 -0.50 13.17 -0.43
CA GLY A 134 0.94 12.94 -0.50
C GLY A 134 1.70 13.60 0.64
N LEU A 135 1.34 14.85 0.99
CA LEU A 135 1.93 15.59 2.11
C LEU A 135 1.75 14.85 3.44
N THR A 136 0.52 14.41 3.72
CA THR A 136 0.20 13.72 4.98
C THR A 136 0.80 12.30 5.03
N LYS A 137 0.87 11.59 3.90
CA LYS A 137 1.57 10.29 3.82
C LYS A 137 3.08 10.44 4.05
N LEU A 138 3.73 11.43 3.43
CA LEU A 138 5.14 11.73 3.65
C LEU A 138 5.42 12.13 5.11
N ALA A 139 4.53 12.89 5.74
CA ALA A 139 4.64 13.20 7.16
C ALA A 139 4.62 11.94 8.03
N GLY A 140 3.79 10.94 7.68
CA GLY A 140 3.80 9.63 8.33
C GLY A 140 5.12 8.87 8.14
N GLU A 141 5.69 8.85 6.92
CA GLU A 141 7.00 8.23 6.68
C GLU A 141 8.09 8.83 7.58
N ARG A 142 8.15 10.17 7.64
CA ARG A 142 9.11 10.91 8.46
C ARG A 142 8.90 10.64 9.95
N ALA A 143 7.64 10.60 10.39
CA ALA A 143 7.32 10.34 11.78
C ALA A 143 7.69 8.92 12.22
N ILE A 144 7.51 7.91 11.36
CA ILE A 144 7.98 6.54 11.61
C ILE A 144 9.51 6.53 11.72
N ALA A 145 10.21 7.09 10.74
CA ALA A 145 11.67 7.09 10.72
C ALA A 145 12.28 7.76 11.97
N ALA A 146 11.66 8.83 12.46
CA ALA A 146 12.11 9.56 13.64
C ALA A 146 12.04 8.77 14.95
N THR A 147 11.27 7.68 15.05
CA THR A 147 11.18 6.87 16.29
C THR A 147 12.35 5.89 16.44
N GLY A 148 13.05 5.57 15.35
CA GLY A 148 14.10 4.56 15.33
C GLY A 148 13.60 3.11 15.51
N CYS A 149 12.28 2.85 15.44
CA CYS A 149 11.79 1.47 15.45
C CYS A 149 12.27 0.71 14.20
N ALA A 150 12.36 -0.62 14.30
CA ALA A 150 12.54 -1.43 13.10
C ALA A 150 11.30 -1.30 12.21
N HIS A 151 11.46 -0.90 10.95
CA HIS A 151 10.33 -0.59 10.10
C HIS A 151 10.57 -0.86 8.62
N LEU A 152 9.51 -1.20 7.89
CA LEU A 152 9.46 -1.18 6.44
C LEU A 152 8.36 -0.22 6.00
N ILE A 153 8.72 0.78 5.20
CA ILE A 153 7.78 1.68 4.53
C ILE A 153 7.69 1.26 3.07
N LEU A 154 6.55 0.72 2.66
CA LEU A 154 6.32 0.20 1.31
C LEU A 154 5.52 1.22 0.50
N ARG A 155 6.18 2.00 -0.36
CA ARG A 155 5.50 2.95 -1.27
C ARG A 155 4.88 2.19 -2.42
N THR A 156 3.56 2.25 -2.55
CA THR A 156 2.81 1.58 -3.63
C THR A 156 2.02 2.60 -4.45
N SER A 157 1.39 2.16 -5.53
CA SER A 157 0.62 3.01 -6.44
C SER A 157 -0.54 2.25 -7.04
N TRP A 158 -1.61 2.98 -7.39
CA TRP A 158 -2.71 2.48 -8.23
C TRP A 158 -3.30 1.15 -7.73
N VAL A 159 -3.53 1.08 -6.41
CA VAL A 159 -3.97 -0.16 -5.76
C VAL A 159 -5.39 -0.52 -6.17
N TYR A 160 -5.56 -1.72 -6.71
CA TYR A 160 -6.87 -2.27 -7.10
C TYR A 160 -7.07 -3.70 -6.58
N GLY A 161 -8.31 -4.18 -6.65
CA GLY A 161 -8.69 -5.55 -6.32
C GLY A 161 -10.16 -5.80 -6.61
N ARG A 162 -10.68 -6.96 -6.20
CA ARG A 162 -12.08 -7.36 -6.43
C ARG A 162 -13.07 -6.80 -5.40
N ARG A 163 -12.61 -5.90 -4.53
CA ARG A 163 -13.39 -5.33 -3.42
C ARG A 163 -13.08 -3.84 -3.24
N GLY A 164 -13.97 -3.17 -2.51
CA GLY A 164 -13.84 -1.75 -2.21
C GLY A 164 -14.15 -0.85 -3.41
N LYS A 165 -13.66 0.38 -3.37
CA LYS A 165 -13.76 1.34 -4.47
C LYS A 165 -12.39 1.49 -5.10
N ASN A 166 -12.27 1.14 -6.38
CA ASN A 166 -11.02 1.24 -7.13
C ASN A 166 -11.31 1.44 -8.62
N PHE A 167 -10.26 1.71 -9.39
CA PHE A 167 -10.34 1.97 -10.82
C PHE A 167 -10.87 0.76 -11.61
N LEU A 168 -10.39 -0.47 -11.32
CA LEU A 168 -10.85 -1.69 -11.99
C LEU A 168 -12.37 -1.85 -11.92
N LEU A 169 -12.94 -1.79 -10.72
CA LEU A 169 -14.39 -1.98 -10.52
C LEU A 169 -15.20 -0.84 -11.14
N THR A 170 -14.64 0.37 -11.17
CA THR A 170 -15.27 1.52 -11.81
C THR A 170 -15.29 1.35 -13.33
N MET A 171 -14.20 0.88 -13.95
CA MET A 171 -14.15 0.60 -15.38
C MET A 171 -15.13 -0.52 -15.75
N LEU A 172 -15.10 -1.66 -15.04
CA LEU A 172 -16.03 -2.76 -15.30
C LEU A 172 -17.50 -2.33 -15.23
N LYS A 173 -17.86 -1.51 -14.23
CA LYS A 173 -19.22 -0.95 -14.13
C LYS A 173 -19.53 -0.05 -15.33
N LEU A 174 -18.68 0.94 -15.59
CA LEU A 174 -18.95 1.94 -16.62
C LEU A 174 -18.96 1.34 -18.04
N GLY A 175 -18.12 0.34 -18.30
CA GLY A 175 -18.07 -0.34 -19.59
C GLY A 175 -19.29 -1.20 -19.89
N ALA A 176 -20.00 -1.67 -18.86
CA ALA A 176 -21.29 -2.33 -19.04
C ALA A 176 -22.44 -1.33 -19.33
N GLU A 177 -22.26 -0.05 -18.98
CA GLU A 177 -23.30 0.98 -19.05
C GLU A 177 -23.13 1.92 -20.24
N ARG A 178 -21.93 2.05 -20.81
CA ARG A 178 -21.59 3.07 -21.80
C ARG A 178 -20.84 2.46 -22.97
N PRO A 179 -21.13 2.88 -24.23
CA PRO A 179 -20.39 2.43 -25.41
C PRO A 179 -19.02 3.11 -25.54
N GLU A 180 -18.79 4.23 -24.85
CA GLU A 180 -17.57 5.02 -24.93
C GLU A 180 -17.19 5.62 -23.56
N LEU A 181 -15.88 5.67 -23.28
CA LEU A 181 -15.29 6.27 -22.10
C LEU A 181 -14.08 7.13 -22.47
N LYS A 182 -13.95 8.30 -21.84
CA LYS A 182 -12.77 9.15 -21.92
C LYS A 182 -11.87 8.90 -20.72
N VAL A 183 -10.61 8.52 -20.95
CA VAL A 183 -9.68 8.13 -19.88
C VAL A 183 -8.33 8.79 -20.07
N VAL A 184 -7.76 9.28 -18.97
CA VAL A 184 -6.48 10.01 -18.93
C VAL A 184 -5.34 9.15 -19.46
N ALA A 185 -4.58 9.67 -20.44
CA ALA A 185 -3.52 8.95 -21.15
C ALA A 185 -2.10 9.44 -20.82
N ASP A 186 -1.95 10.61 -20.19
CA ASP A 186 -0.67 11.28 -19.89
C ASP A 186 -0.22 11.14 -18.42
N GLN A 187 -0.89 10.30 -17.63
CA GLN A 187 -0.45 9.87 -16.30
C GLN A 187 0.03 8.43 -16.34
N ILE A 188 1.33 8.21 -16.11
CA ILE A 188 1.99 6.92 -16.27
C ILE A 188 2.35 6.33 -14.91
N GLY A 189 2.00 5.06 -14.68
CA GLY A 189 2.28 4.34 -13.45
C GLY A 189 2.16 2.83 -13.62
N ALA A 190 2.11 2.12 -12.49
CA ALA A 190 1.95 0.67 -12.46
C ALA A 190 0.71 0.27 -11.63
N PRO A 191 -0.37 -0.25 -12.26
CA PRO A 191 -1.50 -0.83 -11.56
C PRO A 191 -1.03 -1.97 -10.65
N THR A 192 -1.29 -1.87 -9.36
CA THR A 192 -0.80 -2.85 -8.38
C THR A 192 -1.95 -3.55 -7.68
N TRP A 193 -2.02 -4.87 -7.85
CA TRP A 193 -3.08 -5.67 -7.24
C TRP A 193 -2.87 -5.83 -5.73
N SER A 194 -3.93 -5.58 -4.94
CA SER A 194 -3.87 -5.67 -3.47
C SER A 194 -3.44 -7.05 -2.96
N LYS A 195 -3.77 -8.13 -3.67
CA LYS A 195 -3.34 -9.48 -3.30
C LYS A 195 -1.85 -9.68 -3.54
N THR A 196 -1.32 -9.16 -4.64
CA THR A 196 0.13 -9.15 -4.88
C THR A 196 0.86 -8.43 -3.75
N ILE A 197 0.35 -7.27 -3.31
CA ILE A 197 0.94 -6.53 -2.19
C ILE A 197 0.98 -7.42 -0.93
N ALA A 198 -0.15 -8.06 -0.60
CA ALA A 198 -0.27 -8.88 0.59
C ALA A 198 0.62 -10.13 0.55
N VAL A 199 0.64 -10.86 -0.58
CA VAL A 199 1.47 -12.06 -0.79
C VAL A 199 2.96 -11.73 -0.67
N VAL A 200 3.44 -10.68 -1.35
CA VAL A 200 4.87 -10.33 -1.29
C VAL A 200 5.23 -9.81 0.10
N THR A 201 4.30 -9.13 0.80
CA THR A 201 4.50 -8.76 2.21
C THR A 201 4.67 -10.00 3.09
N SER A 202 3.85 -11.05 2.91
CA SER A 202 3.95 -12.26 3.70
C SER A 202 5.26 -13.02 3.46
N HIS A 203 5.80 -12.98 2.24
CA HIS A 203 7.15 -13.51 1.96
C HIS A 203 8.23 -12.79 2.78
N ILE A 204 8.19 -11.46 2.86
CA ILE A 204 9.14 -10.68 3.68
C ILE A 204 8.98 -11.01 5.17
N VAL A 205 7.74 -11.12 5.64
CA VAL A 205 7.44 -11.54 7.03
C VAL A 205 7.99 -12.93 7.33
N ALA A 206 7.86 -13.88 6.39
CA ALA A 206 8.40 -15.22 6.53
C ALA A 206 9.93 -15.23 6.60
N GLN A 207 10.62 -14.42 5.78
CA GLN A 207 12.08 -14.27 5.85
C GLN A 207 12.53 -13.74 7.21
N GLY A 208 11.86 -12.70 7.73
CA GLY A 208 12.19 -12.15 9.05
C GLY A 208 11.88 -13.11 10.20
N HIS A 209 10.82 -13.92 10.10
CA HIS A 209 10.54 -15.00 11.05
C HIS A 209 11.64 -16.06 11.03
N ALA A 210 12.09 -16.48 9.85
CA ALA A 210 13.16 -17.47 9.69
C ALA A 210 14.49 -16.97 10.28
N ALA A 211 14.80 -15.67 10.15
CA ALA A 211 15.97 -15.06 10.78
C ALA A 211 15.88 -15.04 12.31
N GLY A 212 14.67 -14.92 12.85
CA GLY A 212 14.36 -15.15 14.28
C GLY A 212 14.91 -14.12 15.25
N ASN A 213 15.36 -12.95 14.77
CA ASN A 213 15.88 -11.87 15.60
C ASN A 213 15.53 -10.47 15.04
N LEU A 214 15.51 -9.46 15.92
CA LEU A 214 15.14 -8.08 15.57
C LEU A 214 16.23 -7.36 14.75
N ASP A 215 17.49 -7.78 14.85
CA ASP A 215 18.60 -7.11 14.15
C ASP A 215 18.51 -7.30 12.63
N TRP A 216 18.01 -8.45 12.16
CA TRP A 216 17.70 -8.66 10.75
C TRP A 216 16.74 -7.59 10.20
N TRP A 217 15.73 -7.22 10.99
CA TRP A 217 14.76 -6.18 10.64
C TRP A 217 15.36 -4.78 10.70
N LYS A 218 16.19 -4.48 11.72
CA LYS A 218 16.88 -3.18 11.84
C LYS A 218 17.81 -2.93 10.66
N GLN A 219 18.61 -3.92 10.26
CA GLN A 219 19.53 -3.82 9.12
C GLN A 219 18.82 -3.58 7.79
N ARG A 220 17.55 -4.00 7.69
CA ARG A 220 16.71 -3.83 6.50
C ARG A 220 15.66 -2.74 6.67
N SER A 221 15.75 -1.94 7.74
CA SER A 221 14.76 -0.91 7.99
C SER A 221 14.89 0.22 6.97
N GLY A 222 13.74 0.74 6.55
CA GLY A 222 13.69 1.88 5.64
C GLY A 222 12.56 1.79 4.62
N ILE A 223 12.72 2.57 3.55
CA ILE A 223 11.74 2.73 2.48
C ILE A 223 12.06 1.78 1.33
N TYR A 224 11.01 1.19 0.75
CA TYR A 224 11.06 0.36 -0.45
C TYR A 224 9.89 0.69 -1.37
N HIS A 225 10.14 0.68 -2.67
CA HIS A 225 9.10 0.78 -3.69
C HIS A 225 8.45 -0.60 -3.94
N PHE A 226 7.12 -0.61 -4.03
CA PHE A 226 6.31 -1.83 -3.89
C PHE A 226 5.08 -1.80 -4.81
N THR A 227 5.35 -1.81 -6.12
CA THR A 227 4.33 -1.81 -7.19
C THR A 227 4.53 -3.01 -8.11
N ALA A 228 3.52 -3.33 -8.91
CA ALA A 228 3.72 -4.27 -10.02
C ALA A 228 4.83 -3.75 -10.96
N SER A 229 5.45 -4.66 -11.72
CA SER A 229 6.42 -4.32 -12.75
C SER A 229 5.75 -3.94 -14.07
N GLY A 230 6.50 -3.26 -14.93
CA GLY A 230 5.99 -2.60 -16.13
C GLY A 230 5.30 -1.27 -15.83
N GLU A 231 4.76 -0.64 -16.86
CA GLU A 231 4.09 0.65 -16.78
C GLU A 231 2.96 0.74 -17.79
N THR A 232 2.01 1.64 -17.52
CA THR A 232 0.91 1.98 -18.43
C THR A 232 0.27 3.31 -18.01
N SER A 233 -0.57 3.88 -18.85
CA SER A 233 -1.44 4.98 -18.48
C SER A 233 -2.77 4.47 -17.90
N TRP A 234 -3.60 5.35 -17.31
CA TRP A 234 -4.96 4.97 -16.93
C TRP A 234 -5.76 4.50 -18.15
N HIS A 235 -5.56 5.16 -19.30
CA HIS A 235 -6.12 4.76 -20.59
C HIS A 235 -5.66 3.35 -20.99
N GLY A 236 -4.35 3.07 -20.92
CA GLY A 236 -3.82 1.74 -21.23
C GLY A 236 -4.31 0.66 -20.27
N PHE A 237 -4.46 0.98 -18.98
CA PHE A 237 -5.04 0.07 -18.00
C PHE A 237 -6.52 -0.22 -18.28
N ALA A 238 -7.32 0.81 -18.60
CA ALA A 238 -8.73 0.64 -18.97
C ALA A 238 -8.91 -0.24 -20.21
N ASN A 239 -8.11 -0.01 -21.26
CA ASN A 239 -8.12 -0.86 -22.45
C ASN A 239 -7.84 -2.33 -22.12
N GLU A 240 -6.83 -2.60 -21.30
CA GLU A 240 -6.50 -3.98 -20.93
C GLU A 240 -7.59 -4.63 -20.07
N ILE A 241 -8.21 -3.87 -19.15
CA ILE A 241 -9.36 -4.35 -18.37
C ILE A 241 -10.49 -4.79 -19.30
N PHE A 242 -10.87 -3.95 -20.27
CA PHE A 242 -11.97 -4.27 -21.18
C PHE A 242 -11.62 -5.39 -22.16
N ALA A 243 -10.40 -5.39 -22.69
CA ALA A 243 -9.93 -6.47 -23.55
C ALA A 243 -10.02 -7.84 -22.84
N MET A 244 -9.59 -7.91 -21.58
CA MET A 244 -9.63 -9.17 -20.81
C MET A 244 -11.03 -9.55 -20.32
N ALA A 245 -11.87 -8.58 -19.93
CA ALA A 245 -13.15 -8.86 -19.26
C ALA A 245 -14.37 -8.86 -20.19
N MET A 246 -14.32 -8.13 -21.31
CA MET A 246 -15.48 -7.88 -22.19
C MET A 246 -15.24 -8.29 -23.64
N GLY A 247 -13.99 -8.40 -24.09
CA GLY A 247 -13.66 -8.83 -25.45
C GLY A 247 -14.30 -7.93 -26.51
N GLU A 248 -15.06 -8.51 -27.44
CA GLU A 248 -15.76 -7.79 -28.51
C GLU A 248 -16.85 -6.82 -28.02
N HIS A 249 -17.32 -6.98 -26.78
CA HIS A 249 -18.30 -6.08 -26.16
C HIS A 249 -17.64 -4.89 -25.43
N ALA A 250 -16.31 -4.74 -25.51
CA ALA A 250 -15.59 -3.65 -24.90
C ALA A 250 -16.05 -2.28 -25.44
N PRO A 251 -16.24 -1.27 -24.57
CA PRO A 251 -16.49 0.09 -25.01
C PRO A 251 -15.25 0.71 -25.67
N ALA A 252 -15.45 1.73 -26.49
CA ALA A 252 -14.36 2.56 -26.99
C ALA A 252 -13.71 3.36 -25.84
N VAL A 253 -12.38 3.32 -25.72
CA VAL A 253 -11.65 4.11 -24.73
C VAL A 253 -10.90 5.23 -25.43
N LEU A 254 -11.43 6.44 -25.37
CA LEU A 254 -10.81 7.63 -25.95
C LEU A 254 -9.74 8.20 -24.99
N PRO A 255 -8.52 8.46 -25.49
CA PRO A 255 -7.49 9.10 -24.68
C PRO A 255 -7.81 10.59 -24.49
N ILE A 256 -7.61 11.07 -23.26
CA ILE A 256 -7.63 12.51 -22.93
C ILE A 256 -6.40 12.88 -22.11
N SER A 257 -6.03 14.16 -22.13
CA SER A 257 -5.03 14.71 -21.22
C SER A 257 -5.60 14.89 -19.81
N ALA A 258 -4.73 14.93 -18.80
CA ALA A 258 -5.13 15.23 -17.42
C ALA A 258 -5.79 16.62 -17.31
N SER A 259 -5.40 17.58 -18.15
CA SER A 259 -6.01 18.91 -18.20
C SER A 259 -7.47 18.91 -18.65
N GLU A 260 -7.89 17.91 -19.43
CA GLU A 260 -9.29 17.77 -19.87
C GLU A 260 -10.19 17.13 -18.79
N TYR A 261 -9.61 16.63 -17.71
CA TYR A 261 -10.33 16.01 -16.60
C TYR A 261 -9.89 16.62 -15.25
N PRO A 262 -10.28 17.88 -14.96
CA PRO A 262 -9.87 18.55 -13.75
C PRO A 262 -10.46 17.85 -12.52
N VAL A 263 -9.59 17.52 -11.58
CA VAL A 263 -9.92 16.93 -10.27
C VAL A 263 -9.37 17.83 -9.17
N PRO A 264 -9.98 17.83 -7.96
CA PRO A 264 -9.54 18.69 -6.87
C PRO A 264 -8.07 18.51 -6.49
N ALA A 265 -7.59 17.26 -6.39
CA ALA A 265 -6.20 17.00 -6.04
C ALA A 265 -5.32 16.83 -7.29
N LYS A 266 -4.22 17.58 -7.36
CA LYS A 266 -3.22 17.44 -8.43
C LYS A 266 -2.61 16.04 -8.40
N ARG A 267 -2.62 15.33 -9.52
CA ARG A 267 -2.05 13.98 -9.67
C ARG A 267 -0.69 14.04 -10.38
N PRO A 268 0.29 13.22 -10.00
CA PRO A 268 1.58 13.19 -10.68
C PRO A 268 1.43 12.65 -12.11
N GLY A 269 2.10 13.28 -13.08
CA GLY A 269 2.17 12.79 -14.46
C GLY A 269 2.96 11.49 -14.58
N ASN A 270 3.95 11.29 -13.71
CA ASN A 270 4.74 10.07 -13.62
C ASN A 270 4.75 9.53 -12.18
N SER A 271 4.32 8.29 -12.01
CA SER A 271 4.33 7.55 -10.75
C SER A 271 5.09 6.21 -10.87
N ARG A 272 6.01 6.09 -11.83
CA ARG A 272 6.85 4.90 -11.99
C ARG A 272 7.87 4.81 -10.86
N LEU A 273 7.97 3.64 -10.24
CA LEU A 273 8.86 3.38 -9.11
C LEU A 273 9.81 2.21 -9.47
N SER A 274 11.12 2.38 -9.27
CA SER A 274 12.11 1.28 -9.42
C SER A 274 11.96 0.28 -8.29
N HIS A 275 12.25 -1.00 -8.53
CA HIS A 275 12.18 -2.08 -7.55
C HIS A 275 13.55 -2.66 -7.18
N ASP A 276 14.65 -2.05 -7.65
CA ASP A 276 15.99 -2.62 -7.53
C ASP A 276 16.38 -2.86 -6.07
N LYS A 277 16.14 -1.87 -5.20
CA LYS A 277 16.42 -1.99 -3.76
C LYS A 277 15.64 -3.13 -3.10
N LEU A 278 14.36 -3.30 -3.45
CA LEU A 278 13.52 -4.38 -2.91
C LEU A 278 14.06 -5.75 -3.32
N LEU A 279 14.42 -5.90 -4.60
CA LEU A 279 15.00 -7.11 -5.15
C LEU A 279 16.34 -7.44 -4.47
N GLU A 280 17.25 -6.48 -4.36
CA GLU A 280 18.57 -6.69 -3.76
C GLU A 280 18.46 -7.08 -2.28
N THR A 281 17.52 -6.48 -1.56
CA THR A 281 17.39 -6.67 -0.10
C THR A 281 16.68 -7.98 0.29
N PHE A 282 15.61 -8.33 -0.44
CA PHE A 282 14.72 -9.43 -0.08
C PHE A 282 14.64 -10.55 -1.14
N GLY A 283 15.25 -10.37 -2.30
CA GLY A 283 15.19 -11.34 -3.41
C GLY A 283 13.79 -11.50 -4.00
N VAL A 284 12.86 -10.57 -3.75
CA VAL A 284 11.48 -10.63 -4.23
C VAL A 284 11.28 -9.76 -5.45
N ARG A 285 10.45 -10.23 -6.39
CA ARG A 285 10.02 -9.48 -7.57
C ARG A 285 8.51 -9.40 -7.60
N LEU A 286 7.97 -8.22 -7.88
CA LEU A 286 6.54 -8.08 -8.16
C LEU A 286 6.26 -8.44 -9.63
N PRO A 287 5.14 -9.12 -9.91
CA PRO A 287 4.78 -9.58 -11.25
C PRO A 287 4.53 -8.42 -12.20
N MET A 288 4.57 -8.71 -13.50
CA MET A 288 4.10 -7.78 -14.54
C MET A 288 2.64 -7.43 -14.29
N TRP A 289 2.28 -6.15 -14.40
CA TRP A 289 0.93 -5.68 -14.07
C TRP A 289 -0.17 -6.39 -14.87
N LYS A 290 0.08 -6.74 -16.14
CA LYS A 290 -0.87 -7.48 -16.98
C LYS A 290 -1.15 -8.89 -16.46
N ASP A 291 -0.11 -9.58 -15.95
CA ASP A 291 -0.27 -10.92 -15.40
C ASP A 291 -1.02 -10.89 -14.07
N ALA A 292 -0.73 -9.89 -13.22
CA ALA A 292 -1.49 -9.65 -11.99
C ALA A 292 -2.96 -9.28 -12.28
N LEU A 293 -3.24 -8.50 -13.32
CA LEU A 293 -4.61 -8.19 -13.76
C LEU A 293 -5.35 -9.45 -14.20
N ARG A 294 -4.72 -10.30 -15.02
CA ARG A 294 -5.30 -11.55 -15.49
C ARG A 294 -5.70 -12.46 -14.32
N LEU A 295 -4.81 -12.64 -13.34
CA LEU A 295 -5.10 -13.40 -12.13
C LEU A 295 -6.23 -12.76 -11.32
N CYS A 296 -6.19 -11.44 -11.13
CA CYS A 296 -7.24 -10.73 -10.41
C CYS A 296 -8.62 -10.90 -11.04
N LEU A 297 -8.73 -10.87 -12.38
CA LEU A 297 -10.00 -11.04 -13.09
C LEU A 297 -10.52 -12.49 -13.05
N SER A 298 -9.64 -13.46 -12.81
CA SER A 298 -10.02 -14.88 -12.65
C SER A 298 -10.57 -15.24 -11.26
N GLU A 299 -10.56 -14.29 -10.31
CA GLU A 299 -11.21 -14.41 -8.99
C GLU A 299 -12.65 -13.91 -8.98
#